data_AF-A0A109QX15-F1
#
_entry.id   AF-A0A109QX15-F1
#
_cell.length_a   1.000
_cell.length_b   1.000
_cell.length_c   1.000
_cell.angle_alpha   90.00
_cell.angle_beta   90.00
_cell.angle_gamma   90.00
#
_symmetry.space_group_name_H-M   'P 1'
#
loop_
_entity.id
_entity.type
_entity.pdbx_description
1 polymer ?
#
loop_
_entity_poly.entity_id
_entity_poly.type
_entity_poly.pdbx_seq_one_letter_code
_entity_poly.pdbx_strand_id
1 'polypeptide(L)'
;MTAIGESEAEGFETGLGAWTVLDAPASSTGNASDFVRTNGLGGIISAITTPDTVMLGFGPEQLATDAERAAVAGRVLSHLLG
;
A
#
# COMPACT_ATOMS: atom_id res chain seq x y z
N MET A 1 -10.75 6.78 39.75
CA MET A 1 -11.06 7.70 38.65
C MET A 1 -10.58 7.05 37.37
N THR A 2 -11.44 6.38 36.61
CA THR A 2 -11.07 5.84 35.30
C THR A 2 -11.12 7.01 34.33
N ALA A 3 -9.97 7.45 33.83
CA ALA A 3 -9.91 8.46 32.78
C ALA A 3 -10.41 7.83 31.48
N ILE A 4 -11.55 8.30 30.98
CA ILE A 4 -12.12 7.92 29.68
C ILE A 4 -12.22 9.22 28.88
N GLY A 5 -11.29 9.42 27.93
CA GLY A 5 -11.23 10.59 27.05
C GLY A 5 -9.87 10.76 26.38
N GLU A 6 -9.86 10.77 25.04
CA GLU A 6 -8.73 10.69 24.09
C GLU A 6 -7.48 11.51 24.47
N SER A 7 -6.40 10.83 24.85
CA SER A 7 -5.07 11.44 24.93
C SER A 7 -4.34 11.50 23.58
N GLU A 8 -4.91 10.90 22.54
CA GLU A 8 -4.25 10.71 21.23
C GLU A 8 -5.16 11.11 20.05
N ALA A 9 -6.10 12.04 20.24
CA ALA A 9 -6.88 12.59 19.13
C ALA A 9 -5.98 13.46 18.24
N GLU A 10 -5.45 12.90 17.15
CA GLU A 10 -4.64 13.62 16.16
C GLU A 10 -5.19 13.42 14.74
N GLY A 11 -5.10 14.46 13.92
CA GLY A 11 -5.42 14.41 12.48
C GLY A 11 -4.18 14.14 11.62
N PHE A 12 -4.39 13.85 10.34
CA PHE A 12 -3.30 13.45 9.42
C PHE A 12 -2.51 14.63 8.82
N GLU A 13 -2.86 15.87 9.15
CA GLU A 13 -2.29 17.07 8.54
C GLU A 13 -0.83 17.33 8.95
N THR A 14 -0.42 16.82 10.12
CA THR A 14 0.90 17.07 10.71
C THR A 14 1.75 15.81 10.85
N GLY A 15 1.21 14.63 10.50
CA GLY A 15 1.91 13.35 10.64
C GLY A 15 0.95 12.18 10.84
N LEU A 16 1.47 11.08 11.41
CA LEU A 16 0.76 9.81 11.56
C LEU A 16 0.20 9.57 12.97
N GLY A 17 0.12 10.61 13.81
CA GLY A 17 -0.38 10.51 15.18
C GLY A 17 0.61 9.95 16.20
N ALA A 18 0.16 9.84 17.46
CA ALA A 18 0.94 9.34 18.59
C ALA A 18 1.12 7.81 18.61
N TRP A 19 0.21 7.06 17.97
CA TRP A 19 0.25 5.59 17.93
C TRP A 19 1.53 5.06 17.31
N THR A 20 2.06 3.94 17.82
CA THR A 20 3.21 3.24 17.21
C THR A 20 2.95 1.74 17.07
N VAL A 21 3.64 1.11 16.12
CA VAL A 21 3.70 -0.36 16.02
C VAL A 21 4.50 -0.86 17.22
N LEU A 22 3.93 -1.82 17.96
CA LEU A 22 4.55 -2.39 19.15
C LEU A 22 5.20 -3.73 18.79
N ASP A 23 6.39 -3.97 19.34
CA ASP A 23 7.05 -5.26 19.23
C ASP A 23 6.29 -6.36 19.96
N ALA A 24 6.57 -7.61 19.59
CA ALA A 24 6.08 -8.78 20.32
C ALA A 24 6.51 -8.69 21.81
N PRO A 25 5.60 -9.00 22.77
CA PRO A 25 5.97 -9.06 24.18
C PRO A 25 7.13 -10.02 24.42
N ALA A 26 7.98 -9.74 25.41
CA ALA A 26 9.18 -10.55 25.70
C ALA A 26 8.90 -12.03 26.00
N SER A 27 7.68 -12.37 26.41
CA SER A 27 7.25 -13.75 26.64
C SER A 27 6.85 -14.52 25.38
N SER A 28 6.87 -13.87 24.21
CA SER A 28 6.46 -14.43 22.92
C SER A 28 7.64 -14.50 21.94
N THR A 29 7.56 -15.43 21.00
CA THR A 29 8.35 -15.36 19.76
C THR A 29 7.99 -14.09 18.99
N GLY A 30 8.97 -13.52 18.27
CA GLY A 30 8.78 -12.32 17.46
C GLY A 30 7.72 -12.47 16.37
N ASN A 31 7.20 -11.34 15.90
CA ASN A 31 6.22 -11.28 14.82
C ASN A 31 6.85 -11.79 13.50
N ALA A 32 6.15 -12.64 12.76
CA ALA A 32 6.60 -13.12 11.45
C ALA A 32 6.49 -12.03 10.35
N SER A 33 5.63 -11.04 10.56
CA SER A 33 5.41 -9.86 9.72
C SER A 33 4.86 -8.74 10.61
N ASP A 34 5.06 -7.49 10.24
CA ASP A 34 4.61 -6.36 11.04
C ASP A 34 3.98 -5.22 10.23
N PHE A 35 3.30 -4.33 10.92
CA PHE A 35 2.77 -3.10 10.36
C PHE A 35 3.88 -2.08 10.11
N VAL A 36 3.70 -1.23 9.10
CA VAL A 36 4.58 -0.09 8.83
C VAL A 36 3.74 1.18 8.77
N ARG A 37 4.20 2.21 9.50
CA ARG A 37 3.62 3.56 9.45
C ARG A 37 4.30 4.37 8.36
N THR A 38 3.52 4.91 7.44
CA THR A 38 4.05 5.68 6.31
C THR A 38 3.14 6.84 5.92
N ASN A 39 3.73 7.98 5.54
CA ASN A 39 3.03 9.18 5.05
C ASN A 39 2.53 9.03 3.59
N GLY A 40 2.69 7.87 2.99
CA GLY A 40 2.26 7.57 1.63
C GLY A 40 2.55 6.12 1.28
N LEU A 41 2.04 5.62 0.15
CA LEU A 41 2.09 4.20 -0.21
C LEU A 41 3.49 3.65 -0.57
N GLY A 42 4.58 4.32 -0.20
CA GLY A 42 5.95 3.88 -0.55
C GLY A 42 6.29 4.04 -2.03
N GLY A 43 5.45 4.74 -2.78
CA GLY A 43 5.53 4.94 -4.22
C GLY A 43 4.13 5.07 -4.80
N ILE A 44 3.96 5.82 -5.88
CA ILE A 44 2.72 5.76 -6.67
C ILE A 44 2.72 4.39 -7.35
N ILE A 45 1.96 3.44 -6.81
CA ILE A 45 1.93 2.08 -7.32
C ILE A 45 0.80 1.99 -8.35
N SER A 46 1.14 2.09 -9.63
CA SER A 46 0.17 2.01 -10.73
C SER A 46 -0.33 0.59 -10.98
N ALA A 47 0.38 -0.42 -10.50
CA ALA A 47 0.03 -1.83 -10.66
C ALA A 47 0.66 -2.72 -9.58
N ILE A 48 -0.03 -3.79 -9.21
CA ILE A 48 0.47 -4.88 -8.36
C ILE A 48 0.66 -6.11 -9.24
N THR A 49 1.81 -6.78 -9.14
CA THR A 49 2.13 -7.98 -9.93
C THR A 49 2.34 -9.20 -9.02
N THR A 50 1.74 -10.34 -9.38
CA THR A 50 2.09 -11.69 -8.90
C THR A 50 2.76 -12.46 -10.04
N PRO A 51 3.23 -13.70 -9.84
CA PRO A 51 3.80 -14.49 -10.94
C PRO A 51 2.86 -14.69 -12.15
N ASP A 52 1.55 -14.58 -11.94
CA ASP A 52 0.50 -14.93 -12.90
C ASP A 52 -0.56 -13.83 -13.10
N THR A 53 -0.49 -12.72 -12.36
CA THR A 53 -1.47 -11.63 -12.47
C THR A 53 -0.81 -10.25 -12.44
N VAL A 54 -1.46 -9.32 -13.15
CA VAL A 54 -1.19 -7.89 -13.03
C VAL A 54 -2.50 -7.18 -12.73
N MET A 55 -2.60 -6.56 -11.56
CA MET A 55 -3.74 -5.72 -11.16
C MET A 55 -3.37 -4.25 -11.31
N LEU A 56 -4.01 -3.56 -12.25
CA LEU A 56 -3.83 -2.12 -12.45
C LEU A 56 -4.64 -1.35 -11.41
N GLY A 57 -4.05 -0.32 -10.80
CA GLY A 57 -4.74 0.55 -9.84
C GLY A 57 -5.84 1.40 -10.47
N PHE A 58 -5.75 1.63 -11.78
CA PHE A 58 -6.77 2.29 -12.59
C PHE A 58 -6.94 1.59 -13.94
N GLY A 59 -8.11 1.75 -14.54
CA GLY A 59 -8.40 1.18 -15.84
C GLY A 59 -7.61 1.85 -16.98
N PRO A 60 -7.32 1.12 -18.08
CA PRO A 60 -6.60 1.64 -19.24
C PRO A 60 -7.34 2.77 -19.97
N GLU A 61 -8.62 2.99 -19.68
CA GLU A 61 -9.44 4.08 -20.22
C GLU A 61 -8.92 5.47 -19.83
N GLN A 62 -8.05 5.56 -18.81
CA GLN A 62 -7.39 6.82 -18.43
C GLN A 62 -6.29 7.25 -19.41
N LEU A 63 -5.85 6.38 -20.32
CA LEU A 63 -4.86 6.70 -21.34
C LEU A 63 -5.52 7.45 -22.50
N ALA A 64 -4.83 8.45 -23.04
CA ALA A 64 -5.43 9.37 -24.01
C ALA A 64 -5.69 8.71 -25.37
N THR A 65 -4.87 7.73 -25.75
CA THR A 65 -4.88 7.14 -27.10
C THR A 65 -5.01 5.63 -27.10
N ASP A 66 -5.52 5.07 -28.20
CA ASP A 66 -5.53 3.62 -28.43
C ASP A 66 -4.12 3.03 -28.47
N ALA A 67 -3.15 3.78 -28.98
CA ALA A 67 -1.76 3.36 -29.04
C ALA A 67 -1.17 3.17 -27.63
N GLU A 68 -1.45 4.08 -26.70
CA GLU A 68 -1.01 3.95 -25.31
C GLU A 68 -1.67 2.76 -24.59
N ARG A 69 -2.97 2.54 -24.82
CA ARG A 69 -3.70 1.36 -24.31
C ARG A 69 -3.08 0.06 -24.82
N ALA A 70 -2.83 -0.03 -26.11
CA ALA A 70 -2.20 -1.19 -26.73
C ALA A 70 -0.78 -1.42 -26.19
N ALA A 71 0.00 -0.36 -25.98
CA ALA A 71 1.35 -0.46 -25.42
C ALA A 71 1.35 -0.97 -23.96
N VAL A 72 0.42 -0.51 -23.13
CA VAL A 72 0.26 -1.02 -21.76
C VAL A 72 -0.17 -2.50 -21.77
N ALA A 73 -1.18 -2.86 -22.57
CA ALA A 73 -1.62 -4.25 -22.69
C ALA A 73 -0.49 -5.16 -23.19
N GLY A 74 0.28 -4.72 -24.17
CA GLY A 74 1.44 -5.45 -24.68
C GLY A 74 2.49 -5.71 -23.60
N ARG A 75 2.83 -4.70 -22.78
CA ARG A 75 3.78 -4.88 -21.67
C ARG A 75 3.28 -5.86 -20.61
N VAL A 76 1.98 -5.83 -20.29
CA VAL A 76 1.35 -6.78 -19.36
C VAL A 76 1.46 -8.21 -19.90
N LEU A 77 1.12 -8.42 -21.18
CA LEU A 77 1.20 -9.74 -21.81
C LEU A 77 2.64 -10.25 -21.88
N SER A 78 3.60 -9.42 -22.30
CA SER A 78 5.02 -9.81 -22.31
C SER A 78 5.55 -10.15 -20.91
N HIS A 79 5.11 -9.43 -19.88
CA HIS A 79 5.51 -9.74 -18.51
C HIS A 79 4.98 -11.12 -18.04
N LEU A 80 3.74 -11.45 -18.39
CA LEU A 80 3.09 -12.70 -17.96
C LEU A 80 3.50 -13.92 -18.79
N LEU A 81 3.85 -13.73 -20.06
CA LEU A 81 4.10 -14.83 -21.01
C LEU A 81 5.60 -15.09 -21.27
N GLY A 82 6.49 -14.18 -20.89
CA GLY A 82 7.92 -14.21 -21.24
C GLY A 82 8.18 -13.85 -22.69
#